data_AF-A0A8T3VAF1-F1
#
_entry.id   AF-A0A8T3VAF1-F1
#
_cell.length_a   1.000
_cell.length_b   1.000
_cell.length_c   1.000
_cell.angle_alpha   90.00
_cell.angle_beta   90.00
_cell.angle_gamma   90.00
#
_symmetry.space_group_name_H-M   'P 1'
#
loop_
_entity.id
_entity.type
_entity.pdbx_description
1 polymer ?
#
loop_
_entity_poly.entity_id
_entity_poly.type
_entity_poly.pdbx_seq_one_letter_code
_entity_poly.pdbx_strand_id
1 'polypeptide(L)'
;MFLPDLVSVIVGLSLLFFGLSAAFMGYSMKQSFDDTTANITIIIGIISAILGFIFIFFIDSLSFLKAIQFYIVGLIMIVFGVTGLISKKNRVSTFTSILVLIMGIIAIALAIFTNNQPIYIAVIIGLVLIIEGISMSLD
;
A
#
# COMPACT_ATOMS: atom_id res chain seq x y z
N MET A 1 24.21 -1.94 -7.98
CA MET A 1 23.68 -2.22 -6.63
C MET A 1 23.26 -0.90 -6.04
N PHE A 2 21.98 -0.69 -5.72
CA PHE A 2 21.52 0.57 -5.12
C PHE A 2 22.03 0.68 -3.68
N LEU A 3 22.30 1.90 -3.22
CA LEU A 3 22.63 2.15 -1.82
C LEU A 3 21.43 1.72 -0.94
N PRO A 4 21.64 0.92 0.13
CA PRO A 4 20.57 0.44 1.01
C PRO A 4 19.67 1.56 1.53
N ASP A 5 20.28 2.69 1.86
CA ASP A 5 19.63 3.87 2.44
C ASP A 5 18.65 4.49 1.43
N LEU A 6 19.08 4.61 0.16
CA LEU A 6 18.26 5.13 -0.92
C LEU A 6 17.02 4.25 -1.15
N VAL A 7 17.18 2.92 -1.11
CA VAL A 7 16.05 2.01 -1.36
C VAL A 7 14.99 2.15 -0.29
N SER A 8 15.39 2.24 0.99
CA SER A 8 14.38 2.32 2.04
C SER A 8 13.76 3.70 2.17
N VAL A 9 14.47 4.79 1.82
CA VAL A 9 13.83 6.09 1.64
C VAL A 9 12.75 6.01 0.56
N ILE A 10 13.05 5.40 -0.59
CA ILE A 10 12.08 5.24 -1.69
C ILE A 10 10.87 4.40 -1.23
N VAL A 11 11.11 3.25 -0.58
CA VAL A 11 10.03 2.38 -0.08
C VAL A 11 9.17 3.09 0.96
N GLY A 12 9.77 3.77 1.92
CA GLY A 12 9.05 4.52 2.95
C GLY A 12 8.23 5.66 2.36
N LEU A 13 8.77 6.36 1.37
CA LEU A 13 8.10 7.46 0.69
C LEU A 13 6.93 6.97 -0.19
N SER A 14 7.10 5.83 -0.87
CA SER A 14 5.99 5.16 -1.56
C SER A 14 4.88 4.73 -0.60
N LEU A 15 5.24 4.15 0.55
CA LEU A 15 4.27 3.70 1.55
C LEU A 15 3.52 4.88 2.20
N LEU A 16 4.21 6.01 2.39
CA LEU A 16 3.63 7.25 2.89
C LEU A 16 2.58 7.79 1.91
N PHE A 17 2.91 7.88 0.61
CA PHE A 17 1.93 8.30 -0.40
C PHE A 17 0.77 7.33 -0.56
N PHE A 18 1.02 6.02 -0.46
CA PHE A 18 -0.04 5.02 -0.41
C PHE A 18 -0.97 5.23 0.79
N GLY A 19 -0.40 5.46 1.98
CA GLY A 19 -1.17 5.74 3.19
C GLY A 19 -2.02 6.99 3.08
N LEU A 20 -1.48 8.08 2.53
CA LEU A 20 -2.24 9.29 2.26
C LEU A 20 -3.37 9.05 1.25
N SER A 21 -3.09 8.37 0.15
CA SER A 21 -4.09 8.02 -0.86
C SER A 21 -5.25 7.20 -0.26
N ALA A 22 -4.92 6.16 0.51
CA ALA A 22 -5.89 5.33 1.21
C ALA A 22 -6.76 6.13 2.19
N ALA A 23 -6.16 7.06 2.93
CA ALA A 23 -6.89 7.94 3.85
C ALA A 23 -7.86 8.88 3.12
N PHE A 24 -7.42 9.48 2.00
CA PHE A 24 -8.30 10.31 1.16
C PHE A 24 -9.43 9.51 0.53
N MET A 25 -9.14 8.30 0.05
CA MET A 25 -10.16 7.39 -0.47
C MET A 25 -11.21 7.06 0.60
N GLY A 26 -10.77 6.69 1.81
CA GLY A 26 -11.69 6.41 2.91
C GLY A 26 -12.57 7.62 3.27
N TYR A 27 -12.02 8.83 3.25
CA TYR A 27 -12.82 10.05 3.45
C TYR A 27 -13.87 10.26 2.34
N SER A 28 -13.49 10.06 1.07
CA SER A 28 -14.41 10.13 -0.07
C SER A 28 -15.53 9.08 0.01
N MET A 29 -15.21 7.87 0.50
CA MET A 29 -16.19 6.80 0.69
C MET A 29 -17.19 7.11 1.81
N LYS A 30 -16.75 7.78 2.88
CA LYS A 30 -17.60 8.17 4.01
C LYS A 30 -18.77 9.06 3.60
N GLN A 31 -18.59 9.88 2.57
CA GLN A 31 -19.64 10.77 2.06
C GLN A 31 -20.74 10.05 1.27
N SER A 32 -20.51 8.80 0.82
CA SER A 32 -21.30 8.23 -0.27
C SER A 32 -22.06 6.93 0.05
N PHE A 33 -21.56 6.00 0.87
CA PHE A 33 -22.17 4.64 0.92
C PHE A 33 -22.14 3.89 2.26
N ASP A 34 -21.02 3.86 3.01
CA ASP A 34 -20.92 3.03 4.22
C ASP A 34 -19.87 3.58 5.19
N ASP A 35 -20.28 3.89 6.43
CA ASP A 35 -19.41 4.49 7.46
C ASP A 35 -18.34 3.51 7.95
N THR A 36 -18.64 2.20 7.93
CA THR A 36 -17.75 1.18 8.51
C THR A 36 -16.53 0.89 7.64
N THR A 37 -16.72 0.66 6.34
CA THR A 37 -15.62 0.41 5.42
C THR A 37 -14.74 1.65 5.25
N ALA A 38 -15.36 2.83 5.16
CA ALA A 38 -14.66 4.11 5.10
C ALA A 38 -13.71 4.32 6.30
N ASN A 39 -14.18 4.07 7.53
CA ASN A 39 -13.35 4.21 8.72
C ASN A 39 -12.18 3.21 8.74
N ILE A 40 -12.41 1.96 8.30
CA ILE A 40 -11.34 0.95 8.21
C ILE A 40 -10.26 1.41 7.21
N THR A 41 -10.66 1.90 6.04
CA THR A 41 -9.73 2.38 5.01
C THR A 41 -8.91 3.57 5.48
N ILE A 42 -9.52 4.51 6.23
CA ILE A 42 -8.80 5.63 6.86
C ILE A 42 -7.76 5.13 7.85
N ILE A 43 -8.12 4.19 8.72
CA ILE A 43 -7.21 3.62 9.73
C ILE A 43 -6.02 2.94 9.03
N ILE A 44 -6.28 2.16 7.98
CA ILE A 44 -5.23 1.52 7.17
C ILE A 44 -4.30 2.58 6.55
N GLY A 45 -4.86 3.67 6.03
CA GLY A 45 -4.09 4.77 5.48
C GLY A 45 -3.16 5.43 6.50
N ILE A 46 -3.68 5.71 7.71
CA ILE A 46 -2.89 6.29 8.81
C ILE A 46 -1.77 5.34 9.25
N ILE A 47 -2.07 4.05 9.45
CA ILE A 47 -1.07 3.04 9.83
C ILE A 47 0.03 2.95 8.77
N SER A 48 -0.35 2.94 7.49
CA SER A 48 0.59 2.91 6.36
C SER A 48 1.45 4.16 6.32
N ALA A 49 0.89 5.35 6.56
CA ALA A 49 1.66 6.59 6.60
C ALA A 49 2.69 6.60 7.73
N ILE A 50 2.30 6.14 8.93
CA ILE A 50 3.21 6.02 10.09
C ILE A 50 4.34 5.04 9.79
N LEU A 51 4.04 3.88 9.21
CA LEU A 51 5.05 2.89 8.81
C LEU A 51 6.00 3.45 7.75
N GLY A 52 5.48 4.26 6.81
CA GLY A 52 6.29 4.94 5.80
C GLY A 52 7.31 5.89 6.43
N PHE A 53 6.87 6.67 7.42
CA PHE A 53 7.75 7.54 8.21
C PHE A 53 8.83 6.75 8.97
N ILE A 54 8.46 5.64 9.61
CA ILE A 54 9.42 4.77 10.31
C ILE A 54 10.47 4.24 9.32
N PHE A 55 10.04 3.83 8.12
CA PHE A 55 10.94 3.32 7.08
C PHE A 55 11.83 4.38 6.44
N ILE A 56 11.54 5.67 6.56
CA ILE A 56 12.44 6.75 6.09
C ILE A 56 13.53 7.02 7.13
N PHE A 57 13.20 7.02 8.42
CA PHE A 57 14.10 7.50 9.47
C PHE A 57 14.89 6.40 10.21
N PHE A 58 14.41 5.14 10.26
CA PHE A 58 14.96 4.09 11.12
C PHE A 58 15.54 2.87 10.37
N ILE A 59 16.03 3.08 9.15
CA ILE A 59 16.49 2.03 8.21
C ILE A 59 17.67 1.21 8.74
N ASP A 60 18.62 1.88 9.36
CA ASP A 60 19.87 1.27 9.82
C ASP A 60 19.71 0.49 11.13
N SER A 61 18.61 0.69 11.85
CA SER A 61 18.42 0.11 13.17
C SER A 61 18.07 -1.39 13.13
N LEU A 62 17.55 -1.92 12.02
CA LEU A 62 16.90 -3.23 12.02
C LEU A 62 17.15 -3.99 10.69
N SER A 63 18.27 -4.69 10.58
CA SER A 63 18.61 -5.56 9.43
C SER A 63 17.55 -6.66 9.18
N PHE A 64 16.85 -7.08 10.22
CA PHE A 64 15.71 -8.00 10.20
C PHE A 64 14.43 -7.38 9.58
N LEU A 65 14.32 -6.05 9.56
CA LEU A 65 13.13 -5.36 9.06
C LEU A 65 12.96 -5.46 7.54
N LYS A 66 14.04 -5.69 6.78
CA LYS A 66 13.99 -5.65 5.30
C LYS A 66 12.99 -6.65 4.73
N ALA A 67 13.05 -7.92 5.17
CA ALA A 67 12.08 -8.94 4.73
C ALA A 67 10.69 -8.68 5.29
N ILE A 68 10.60 -8.21 6.54
CA ILE A 68 9.33 -7.89 7.20
C ILE A 68 8.59 -6.73 6.54
N GLN A 69 9.30 -5.77 5.98
CA GLN A 69 8.71 -4.67 5.21
C GLN A 69 7.83 -5.22 4.08
N PHE A 70 8.31 -6.21 3.31
CA PHE A 70 7.53 -6.81 2.21
C PHE A 70 6.25 -7.49 2.72
N TYR A 71 6.35 -8.22 3.84
CA TYR A 71 5.18 -8.84 4.46
C TYR A 71 4.17 -7.81 4.97
N ILE A 72 4.64 -6.74 5.62
CA ILE A 72 3.77 -5.66 6.12
C ILE A 72 3.07 -4.94 4.96
N VAL A 73 3.83 -4.53 3.94
CA VAL A 73 3.26 -3.86 2.75
C VAL A 73 2.24 -4.76 2.07
N GLY A 74 2.60 -6.01 1.81
CA GLY A 74 1.72 -6.96 1.14
C GLY A 74 0.44 -7.22 1.93
N LEU A 75 0.53 -7.33 3.26
CA LEU A 75 -0.63 -7.51 4.12
C LEU A 75 -1.54 -6.28 4.10
N ILE A 76 -0.98 -5.08 4.22
CA ILE A 76 -1.73 -3.81 4.11
C ILE A 76 -2.49 -3.75 2.78
N MET A 77 -1.83 -4.09 1.67
CA MET A 77 -2.44 -4.08 0.35
C MET A 77 -3.55 -5.13 0.20
N ILE A 78 -3.37 -6.32 0.77
CA ILE A 78 -4.43 -7.34 0.78
C ILE A 78 -5.64 -6.83 1.54
N VAL A 79 -5.45 -6.30 2.76
CA VAL A 79 -6.57 -5.79 3.57
C VAL A 79 -7.25 -4.64 2.83
N PHE A 80 -6.49 -3.72 2.24
CA PHE A 80 -7.03 -2.63 1.43
C PHE A 80 -7.86 -3.14 0.25
N GLY A 81 -7.32 -4.07 -0.54
CA GLY A 81 -8.04 -4.68 -1.67
C GLY A 81 -9.31 -5.43 -1.24
N VAL A 82 -9.29 -6.12 -0.10
CA VAL A 82 -10.49 -6.76 0.47
C VAL A 82 -11.53 -5.71 0.86
N THR A 83 -11.13 -4.62 1.51
CA THR A 83 -12.07 -3.55 1.91
C THR A 83 -12.71 -2.86 0.70
N GLY A 84 -11.96 -2.69 -0.39
CA GLY A 84 -12.47 -2.16 -1.64
C GLY A 84 -13.48 -3.10 -2.31
N LEU A 85 -13.21 -4.41 -2.32
CA LEU A 85 -14.13 -5.43 -2.83
C LEU A 85 -15.46 -5.48 -2.07
N ILE A 86 -15.42 -5.32 -0.75
CA ILE A 86 -16.61 -5.34 0.11
C ILE A 86 -17.49 -4.11 -0.13
N SER A 87 -16.89 -2.95 -0.38
CA SER A 87 -17.63 -1.69 -0.54
C SER A 87 -18.45 -1.59 -1.82
N LYS A 88 -18.23 -2.48 -2.82
CA LYS A 88 -19.04 -2.66 -4.05
C LYS A 88 -19.53 -1.36 -4.72
N LYS A 89 -18.71 -0.30 -4.72
CA LYS A 89 -19.12 1.04 -5.16
C LYS A 89 -19.42 1.11 -6.66
N ASN A 90 -18.53 0.57 -7.49
CA ASN A 90 -18.64 0.64 -8.94
C ASN A 90 -17.84 -0.49 -9.63
N ARG A 91 -18.18 -0.84 -10.88
CA ARG A 91 -17.50 -1.95 -11.60
C ARG A 91 -16.01 -1.71 -11.79
N VAL A 92 -15.62 -0.44 -11.99
CA VAL A 92 -14.22 0.01 -12.09
C VAL A 92 -13.50 -0.12 -10.75
N SER A 93 -14.11 0.38 -9.67
CA SER A 93 -13.61 0.26 -8.29
C SER A 93 -13.42 -1.20 -7.82
N THR A 94 -14.31 -2.11 -8.22
CA THR A 94 -14.14 -3.54 -7.91
C THR A 94 -12.95 -4.13 -8.66
N PHE A 95 -12.73 -3.73 -9.91
CA PHE A 95 -11.61 -4.22 -10.72
C PHE A 95 -10.27 -3.73 -10.18
N THR A 96 -10.19 -2.46 -9.78
CA THR A 96 -8.98 -1.90 -9.14
C THR A 96 -8.69 -2.58 -7.81
N SER A 97 -9.71 -2.82 -6.99
CA SER A 97 -9.58 -3.57 -5.73
C SER A 97 -9.00 -4.98 -5.93
N ILE A 98 -9.41 -5.68 -6.99
CA ILE A 98 -8.85 -7.00 -7.35
C ILE A 98 -7.38 -6.87 -7.73
N LEU A 99 -7.01 -5.87 -8.53
CA LEU A 99 -5.63 -5.63 -8.92
C LEU A 99 -4.75 -5.32 -7.70
N VAL A 100 -5.22 -4.48 -6.78
CA VAL A 100 -4.47 -4.16 -5.54
C VAL A 100 -4.28 -5.40 -4.68
N LEU A 101 -5.31 -6.24 -4.56
CA LEU A 101 -5.23 -7.50 -3.82
C LEU A 101 -4.21 -8.47 -4.44
N ILE A 102 -4.23 -8.63 -5.77
CA ILE A 102 -3.25 -9.45 -6.50
C ILE A 102 -1.84 -8.92 -6.28
N MET A 103 -1.65 -7.60 -6.36
CA MET A 103 -0.34 -6.98 -6.11
C MET A 103 0.14 -7.21 -4.66
N GLY A 104 -0.77 -7.24 -3.69
CA GLY A 104 -0.44 -7.58 -2.30
C GLY A 104 0.03 -9.02 -2.14
N ILE A 105 -0.63 -9.97 -2.81
CA ILE A 105 -0.19 -11.38 -2.85
C ILE A 105 1.19 -11.51 -3.50
N ILE A 106 1.42 -10.82 -4.62
CA ILE A 106 2.70 -10.80 -5.30
C ILE A 106 3.80 -10.21 -4.40
N ALA A 107 3.49 -9.13 -3.66
CA ALA A 107 4.44 -8.54 -2.71
C ALA A 107 4.85 -9.53 -1.61
N ILE A 108 3.91 -10.32 -1.07
CA ILE A 108 4.20 -11.38 -0.09
C ILE A 108 5.03 -12.50 -0.73
N ALA A 109 4.71 -12.93 -1.94
CA ALA A 109 5.48 -13.98 -2.63
C ALA A 109 6.93 -13.53 -2.91
N LEU A 110 7.11 -12.26 -3.27
CA LEU A 110 8.41 -11.65 -3.51
C LEU A 110 9.19 -11.35 -2.21
N ALA A 111 8.54 -11.41 -1.05
CA ALA A 111 9.19 -11.23 0.25
C ALA A 111 10.31 -12.26 0.49
N ILE A 112 10.21 -13.45 -0.10
CA ILE A 112 11.25 -14.49 -0.01
C ILE A 112 12.53 -14.06 -0.74
N PHE A 113 12.41 -13.24 -1.79
CA PHE A 113 13.53 -12.74 -2.59
C PHE A 113 14.08 -11.38 -2.14
N THR A 114 13.56 -10.85 -1.02
CA THR A 114 13.86 -9.51 -0.52
C THR A 114 15.33 -9.23 -0.29
N ASN A 115 16.09 -10.24 0.13
CA ASN A 115 17.53 -10.08 0.38
C ASN A 115 18.31 -9.69 -0.87
N ASN A 116 17.76 -9.97 -2.06
CA ASN A 116 18.43 -9.66 -3.31
C ASN A 116 18.11 -8.23 -3.79
N GLN A 117 16.86 -7.76 -3.73
CA GLN A 117 16.47 -6.46 -4.31
C GLN A 117 15.21 -5.83 -3.65
N PRO A 118 15.36 -4.95 -2.64
CA PRO A 118 14.22 -4.30 -1.96
C PRO A 118 13.46 -3.27 -2.82
N ILE A 119 14.01 -2.89 -3.98
CA ILE A 119 13.39 -1.95 -4.93
C ILE A 119 12.03 -2.43 -5.45
N TYR A 120 11.80 -3.75 -5.43
CA TYR A 120 10.56 -4.33 -5.95
C TYR A 120 9.31 -3.88 -5.19
N ILE A 121 9.39 -3.62 -3.87
CA ILE A 121 8.24 -3.03 -3.13
C ILE A 121 7.87 -1.69 -3.75
N ALA A 122 8.85 -0.80 -3.92
CA ALA A 122 8.59 0.56 -4.35
C ALA A 122 7.90 0.59 -5.71
N VAL A 123 8.30 -0.31 -6.61
CA VAL A 123 7.67 -0.49 -7.92
C VAL A 123 6.23 -0.99 -7.78
N ILE A 124 5.98 -1.99 -6.93
CA ILE A 124 4.63 -2.53 -6.71
C ILE A 124 3.70 -1.45 -6.14
N ILE A 125 4.15 -0.72 -5.11
CA ILE A 125 3.37 0.39 -4.53
C ILE A 125 3.14 1.49 -5.58
N GLY A 126 4.16 1.82 -6.38
CA GLY A 126 4.03 2.79 -7.46
C GLY A 126 2.98 2.39 -8.49
N LEU A 127 2.97 1.12 -8.91
CA LEU A 127 1.94 0.58 -9.81
C LEU A 127 0.54 0.67 -9.20
N VAL A 128 0.41 0.35 -7.92
CA VAL A 128 -0.86 0.45 -7.19
C VAL A 128 -1.34 1.90 -7.12
N LEU A 129 -0.47 2.85 -6.84
CA LEU A 129 -0.80 4.28 -6.85
C LEU A 129 -1.27 4.76 -8.22
N ILE A 130 -0.67 4.27 -9.31
CA ILE A 130 -1.11 4.58 -10.67
C ILE A 130 -2.51 3.99 -10.92
N ILE A 131 -2.74 2.74 -10.55
CA ILE A 131 -4.05 2.07 -10.71
C ILE A 131 -5.13 2.81 -9.92
N GLU A 132 -4.85 3.18 -8.67
CA GLU A 132 -5.75 3.94 -7.80
C GLU A 132 -6.04 5.34 -8.35
N GLY A 133 -5.01 6.06 -8.82
CA GLY A 133 -5.18 7.38 -9.44
C GLY A 133 -6.04 7.33 -10.71
N ILE A 134 -5.85 6.29 -11.54
CA ILE A 134 -6.68 6.06 -12.73
C ILE A 134 -8.14 5.75 -12.31
N SER A 135 -8.34 4.92 -11.28
CA SER A 135 -9.68 4.60 -10.76
C SER A 135 -10.42 5.85 -10.31
N MET A 136 -9.77 6.72 -9.54
CA MET A 136 -10.37 7.97 -9.06
C MET A 136 -10.74 8.94 -10.19
N SER A 137 -10.04 8.91 -11.32
CA SER A 137 -10.35 9.76 -12.47
C SER A 137 -11.50 9.23 -13.33
N LEU A 138 -11.84 7.95 -13.21
CA LEU A 138 -12.86 7.27 -14.01
C LEU A 138 -14.19 7.09 -13.28
N ASP A 139 -14.20 7.21 -11.95
CA ASP A 139 -15.39 7.29 -11.10
C ASP A 139 -15.98 8.72 -11.09
#